data_AF-A0A7J7M6M9-F1
#
_entry.id   AF-A0A7J7M6M9-F1
#
_cell.length_a   1.000
_cell.length_b   1.000
_cell.length_c   1.000
_cell.angle_alpha   90.00
_cell.angle_beta   90.00
_cell.angle_gamma   90.00
#
_symmetry.space_group_name_H-M   'P 1'
#
loop_
_entity.id
_entity.type
_entity.pdbx_description
1 polymer ?
#
loop_
_entity_poly.entity_id
_entity_poly.type
_entity_poly.pdbx_seq_one_letter_code
_entity_poly.pdbx_strand_id
1 'polypeptide(L)'
;MQAPPALSSLISKQDQDGVGMRSLRALALLGAGVSGLLSFATLASADEAEHGLECPSYPWPHDGILSSYDHASVRRGHQVYQQVCASCHSMSLISYRDLVGVAYTEEETKAMAAEIEVVDGPNDEGEMFTRPGKLSDRFPQPYANEQAARFSNGGAYPPDLSLITKAIPIC
;
A
#
# COMPACT_ATOMS: atom_id res chain seq x y z
N MET A 1 -10.61 -75.23 -74.96
CA MET A 1 -11.23 -73.93 -75.31
C MET A 1 -11.55 -73.20 -74.02
N GLN A 2 -11.32 -71.89 -74.03
CA GLN A 2 -11.54 -70.86 -72.99
C GLN A 2 -10.67 -70.83 -71.72
N ALA A 3 -10.04 -69.67 -71.54
CA ALA A 3 -9.37 -69.16 -70.33
C ALA A 3 -10.34 -68.25 -69.50
N PRO A 4 -9.88 -67.47 -68.50
CA PRO A 4 -10.08 -67.64 -67.05
C PRO A 4 -11.09 -66.62 -66.43
N PRO A 5 -11.29 -66.61 -65.10
CA PRO A 5 -11.11 -65.35 -64.34
C PRO A 5 -10.43 -65.58 -62.97
N ALA A 6 -9.45 -64.77 -62.53
CA ALA A 6 -9.49 -63.38 -62.05
C ALA A 6 -9.65 -63.27 -60.51
N LEU A 7 -8.49 -63.04 -59.87
CA LEU A 7 -8.17 -62.11 -58.79
C LEU A 7 -9.05 -62.03 -57.53
N SER A 8 -8.37 -62.33 -56.42
CA SER A 8 -8.72 -62.10 -55.02
C SER A 8 -9.18 -60.66 -54.70
N SER A 9 -10.28 -60.55 -53.95
CA SER A 9 -10.60 -59.36 -53.16
C SER A 9 -10.45 -59.75 -51.69
N LEU A 10 -9.34 -59.33 -51.07
CA LEU A 10 -9.21 -59.31 -49.62
C LEU A 10 -9.26 -57.85 -49.18
N ILE A 11 -10.34 -57.53 -48.47
CA ILE A 11 -10.56 -56.35 -47.66
C ILE A 11 -9.30 -56.11 -46.81
N SER A 12 -8.61 -55.01 -47.08
CA SER A 12 -7.52 -54.52 -46.24
C SER A 12 -8.12 -53.98 -44.93
N LYS A 13 -8.10 -54.80 -43.88
CA LYS A 13 -8.32 -54.35 -42.51
C LYS A 13 -7.01 -53.68 -42.06
N GLN A 14 -6.96 -52.36 -42.20
CA GLN A 14 -5.82 -51.57 -41.76
C GLN A 14 -5.86 -51.48 -40.23
N ASP A 15 -4.98 -52.24 -39.57
CA ASP A 15 -4.75 -52.19 -38.13
C ASP A 15 -3.81 -51.01 -37.84
N GLN A 16 -4.38 -49.89 -37.40
CA GLN A 16 -3.66 -48.77 -36.81
C GLN A 16 -3.59 -49.03 -35.31
N ASP A 17 -2.43 -49.34 -34.72
CA ASP A 17 -2.22 -49.10 -33.28
C ASP A 17 -0.75 -49.26 -32.87
N GLY A 18 -0.30 -48.40 -31.93
CA GLY A 18 0.82 -48.76 -31.07
C GLY A 18 1.72 -47.61 -30.63
N VAL A 19 2.52 -47.03 -31.54
CA VAL A 19 3.70 -46.23 -31.13
C VAL A 19 3.42 -44.72 -31.15
N GLY A 20 2.75 -44.20 -32.18
CA GLY A 20 2.45 -42.77 -32.30
C GLY A 20 1.47 -42.26 -31.23
N MET A 21 0.42 -43.03 -30.93
CA MET A 21 -0.61 -42.67 -29.95
C MET A 21 -0.07 -42.62 -28.51
N ARG A 22 0.88 -43.51 -28.17
CA ARG A 22 1.56 -43.53 -26.87
C ARG A 22 2.51 -42.34 -26.71
N SER A 23 3.22 -41.98 -27.76
CA SER A 23 4.12 -40.81 -27.79
C SER A 23 3.35 -39.50 -27.69
N LEU A 24 2.23 -39.37 -28.40
CA LEU A 24 1.34 -38.20 -28.33
C LEU A 24 0.69 -38.03 -26.96
N ARG A 25 0.27 -39.11 -26.31
CA ARG A 25 -0.25 -39.07 -24.92
C ARG A 25 0.83 -38.68 -23.92
N ALA A 26 2.07 -39.16 -24.08
CA ALA A 26 3.19 -38.79 -23.22
C ALA A 26 3.57 -37.31 -23.36
N LEU A 27 3.60 -36.77 -24.59
CA LEU A 27 3.81 -35.35 -24.85
C LEU A 27 2.69 -34.47 -24.27
N ALA A 28 1.43 -34.90 -24.39
CA ALA A 28 0.29 -34.17 -23.84
C ALA A 28 0.33 -34.12 -22.31
N LEU A 29 0.73 -35.22 -21.65
CA LEU A 29 0.87 -35.27 -20.19
C LEU A 29 2.05 -34.42 -19.70
N LEU A 30 3.19 -34.42 -20.42
CA LEU A 30 4.33 -33.55 -20.12
C LEU A 30 3.98 -32.08 -20.35
N GLY A 31 3.32 -31.74 -21.45
CA GLY A 31 2.87 -30.38 -21.75
C GLY A 31 1.85 -29.85 -20.74
N ALA A 32 0.87 -30.66 -20.34
CA ALA A 32 -0.08 -30.31 -19.29
C ALA A 32 0.61 -30.16 -17.92
N GLY A 33 1.59 -31.01 -17.61
CA GLY A 33 2.39 -30.91 -16.37
C GLY A 33 3.23 -29.64 -16.32
N VAL A 34 3.94 -29.30 -17.40
CA VAL A 34 4.75 -28.08 -17.50
C VAL A 34 3.87 -26.83 -17.44
N SER A 35 2.81 -26.75 -18.25
CA SER A 35 1.88 -25.62 -18.21
C SER A 35 1.19 -25.48 -16.86
N GLY A 36 0.78 -26.60 -16.24
CA GLY A 36 0.21 -26.59 -14.89
C GLY A 36 1.22 -26.04 -13.86
N LEU A 37 2.43 -26.57 -13.82
CA LEU A 37 3.48 -26.13 -12.89
C LEU A 37 3.84 -24.64 -13.07
N LEU A 38 3.95 -24.17 -14.32
CA LEU A 38 4.19 -22.76 -14.62
C LEU A 38 3.02 -21.87 -14.18
N SER A 39 1.77 -22.27 -14.45
CA SER A 39 0.59 -21.53 -14.01
C SER A 39 0.48 -21.48 -12.48
N PHE A 40 0.71 -22.58 -11.77
CA PHE A 40 0.69 -22.60 -10.29
C PHE A 40 1.82 -21.75 -9.68
N ALA A 41 3.03 -21.79 -10.26
CA ALA A 41 4.14 -20.97 -9.78
C ALA A 41 3.86 -19.47 -9.98
N THR A 42 3.27 -19.07 -11.11
CA THR A 42 2.89 -17.66 -11.33
C THR A 42 1.78 -17.19 -10.38
N LEU A 43 0.82 -18.06 -10.05
CA LEU A 43 -0.24 -17.74 -9.10
C LEU A 43 0.31 -17.57 -7.68
N ALA A 44 1.17 -18.49 -7.22
CA ALA A 44 1.81 -18.38 -5.91
C ALA A 44 2.71 -17.13 -5.81
N SER A 45 3.50 -16.83 -6.84
CA SER A 45 4.34 -15.62 -6.85
C SER A 45 3.54 -14.32 -6.89
N ALA A 46 2.37 -14.31 -7.51
CA ALA A 46 1.49 -13.15 -7.52
C ALA A 46 0.84 -12.93 -6.15
N ASP A 47 0.46 -14.01 -5.47
CA ASP A 47 -0.16 -13.95 -4.14
C ASP A 47 0.76 -13.30 -3.08
N GLU A 48 2.04 -13.69 -3.07
CA GLU A 48 3.06 -13.09 -2.19
C GLU A 48 3.28 -11.60 -2.48
N ALA A 49 3.22 -11.20 -3.74
CA ALA A 49 3.39 -9.81 -4.14
C ALA A 49 2.19 -8.93 -3.72
N GLU A 50 0.98 -9.48 -3.74
CA GLU A 50 -0.25 -8.79 -3.33
C GLU A 50 -0.39 -8.69 -1.80
N HIS A 51 -0.03 -9.74 -1.06
CA HIS A 51 -0.04 -9.72 0.40
C HIS A 51 1.07 -8.85 0.99
N GLY A 52 2.20 -8.73 0.28
CA GLY A 52 3.38 -8.06 0.75
C GLY A 52 4.16 -8.92 1.77
N LEU A 53 5.41 -8.53 2.01
CA LEU A 53 6.24 -9.19 2.99
C LEU A 53 5.80 -8.81 4.42
N GLU A 54 5.67 -9.80 5.30
CA GLU A 54 5.40 -9.55 6.71
C GLU A 54 6.50 -8.69 7.35
N CYS A 55 6.10 -7.72 8.18
CA CYS A 55 7.06 -6.97 8.97
C CYS A 55 7.55 -7.80 10.18
N PRO A 56 8.83 -7.65 10.59
CA PRO A 56 9.28 -8.22 11.85
C PRO A 56 8.73 -7.41 13.03
N SER A 57 8.56 -8.07 14.18
CA SER A 57 8.21 -7.38 15.42
C SER A 57 9.48 -6.81 16.08
N TYR A 58 9.50 -5.49 16.29
CA TYR A 58 10.62 -4.78 16.91
C TYR A 58 10.35 -4.54 18.40
N PRO A 59 11.38 -4.59 19.27
CA PRO A 59 11.21 -4.39 20.71
C PRO A 59 11.04 -2.89 21.05
N TRP A 60 9.86 -2.34 20.78
CA TRP A 60 9.55 -0.94 21.07
C TRP A 60 9.53 -0.67 22.59
N PRO A 61 9.97 0.52 23.04
CA PRO A 61 10.03 0.83 24.47
C PRO A 61 8.64 0.85 25.15
N HIS A 62 7.57 1.00 24.36
CA HIS A 62 6.18 1.09 24.81
C HIS A 62 5.35 -0.17 24.56
N ASP A 63 5.98 -1.31 24.26
CA ASP A 63 5.28 -2.59 23.99
C ASP A 63 4.79 -3.30 25.26
N GLY A 64 5.32 -2.92 26.43
CA GLY A 64 4.93 -3.49 27.72
C GLY A 64 3.61 -2.94 28.27
N ILE A 65 2.89 -3.77 29.04
CA ILE A 65 1.60 -3.43 29.68
C ILE A 65 1.69 -2.18 30.59
N LEU A 66 2.85 -1.97 31.22
CA LEU A 66 3.13 -0.84 32.09
C LEU A 66 4.20 0.10 31.52
N SER A 67 4.53 -0.07 30.24
CA SER A 67 5.50 0.81 29.55
C SER A 67 4.81 2.07 29.06
N SER A 68 5.51 3.21 29.14
CA SER A 68 5.06 4.48 28.59
C SER A 68 5.78 4.79 27.27
N TYR A 69 5.33 5.84 26.59
CA TYR A 69 6.08 6.41 25.48
C TYR A 69 7.41 7.02 25.96
N ASP A 70 8.44 6.90 25.12
CA ASP A 70 9.65 7.72 25.23
C ASP A 70 9.33 9.12 24.67
N HIS A 71 9.02 10.06 25.56
CA HIS A 71 8.67 11.44 25.19
C HIS A 71 9.81 12.18 24.46
N ALA A 72 11.07 11.81 24.69
CA ALA A 72 12.18 12.36 23.92
C ALA A 72 12.17 11.85 22.47
N SER A 73 11.80 10.58 22.27
CA SER A 73 11.55 10.03 20.92
C SER A 73 10.35 10.67 20.25
N VAL A 74 9.24 10.92 20.97
CA VAL A 74 8.08 11.64 20.43
C VAL A 74 8.47 13.02 19.92
N ARG A 75 9.27 13.78 20.69
CA ARG A 75 9.78 15.10 20.27
C ARG A 75 10.60 15.03 18.98
N ARG A 76 11.53 14.06 18.88
CA ARG A 76 12.33 13.87 17.67
C ARG A 76 11.48 13.43 16.49
N GLY A 77 10.53 12.52 16.70
CA GLY A 77 9.61 12.04 15.68
C GLY A 77 8.72 13.16 15.13
N HIS A 78 8.23 14.04 16.01
CA HIS A 78 7.48 15.23 15.59
C HIS A 78 8.33 16.17 14.73
N GLN A 79 9.61 16.39 15.07
CA GLN A 79 10.53 17.16 14.24
C GLN A 79 10.72 16.53 12.85
N VAL A 80 10.87 15.20 12.77
CA VAL A 80 10.94 14.49 11.48
C VAL A 80 9.66 14.69 10.67
N TYR A 81 8.49 14.59 11.31
CA TYR A 81 7.21 14.87 10.65
C TYR A 81 7.20 16.29 10.06
N GLN A 82 7.54 17.30 10.84
CA GLN A 82 7.54 18.69 10.38
C GLN A 82 8.52 18.93 9.22
N GLN A 83 9.71 18.33 9.27
CA GLN A 83 10.78 18.60 8.31
C GLN A 83 10.69 17.77 7.03
N VAL A 84 10.02 16.61 7.07
CA VAL A 84 10.02 15.64 5.96
C VAL A 84 8.62 15.30 5.48
N CYS A 85 7.68 15.07 6.39
CA CYS A 85 6.38 14.49 6.06
C CYS A 85 5.31 15.56 5.82
N ALA A 86 5.35 16.67 6.55
CA ALA A 86 4.32 17.70 6.57
C ALA A 86 4.11 18.41 5.22
N SER A 87 5.04 18.26 4.27
CA SER A 87 4.89 18.77 2.90
C SER A 87 3.91 17.96 2.05
N CYS A 88 3.66 16.70 2.40
CA CYS A 88 2.81 15.80 1.61
C CYS A 88 1.70 15.16 2.44
N HIS A 89 1.96 14.87 3.71
CA HIS A 89 1.02 14.21 4.61
C HIS A 89 0.38 15.19 5.58
N SER A 90 -0.94 15.08 5.71
CA SER A 90 -1.68 15.76 6.76
C SER A 90 -1.63 15.01 8.08
N MET A 91 -1.92 15.72 9.17
CA MET A 91 -2.23 15.15 10.47
C MET A 91 -3.35 15.98 11.10
N SER A 92 -4.51 15.93 10.45
CA SER A 92 -5.68 16.80 10.70
C SER A 92 -6.30 16.63 12.10
N LEU A 93 -6.09 15.48 12.75
CA LEU A 93 -6.71 15.21 14.05
C LEU A 93 -5.90 15.74 15.23
N ILE A 94 -4.70 16.29 15.01
CA ILE A 94 -3.81 16.79 16.05
C ILE A 94 -3.79 18.32 16.05
N SER A 95 -3.96 18.91 17.24
CA SER A 95 -3.79 20.33 17.51
C SER A 95 -2.42 20.60 18.16
N TYR A 96 -1.92 21.82 18.02
CA TYR A 96 -0.68 22.24 18.71
C TYR A 96 -0.76 22.02 20.23
N ARG A 97 -1.90 22.31 20.86
CA ARG A 97 -2.12 22.06 22.30
C ARG A 97 -1.90 20.60 22.73
N ASP A 98 -2.04 19.64 21.83
CA ASP A 98 -1.84 18.21 22.15
C ASP A 98 -0.35 17.88 22.36
N LEU A 99 0.57 18.77 21.96
CA LEU A 99 2.01 18.64 22.18
C LEU A 99 2.48 19.14 23.56
N VAL A 100 1.70 20.01 24.21
CA VAL A 100 2.06 20.69 25.45
C VAL A 100 2.10 19.69 26.60
N GLY A 101 3.24 19.62 27.30
CA GLY A 101 3.45 18.66 28.39
C GLY A 101 3.66 17.22 27.91
N VAL A 102 3.59 16.96 26.60
CA VAL A 102 3.93 15.67 25.99
C VAL A 102 5.34 15.72 25.42
N ALA A 103 5.61 16.59 24.46
CA ALA A 103 6.92 16.68 23.80
C ALA A 103 7.57 18.07 23.89
N TYR A 104 6.77 19.08 24.22
CA TYR A 104 7.17 20.48 24.23
C TYR A 104 6.56 21.21 25.43
N THR A 105 7.19 22.31 25.82
CA THR A 105 6.62 23.28 26.76
C THR A 105 5.54 24.13 26.08
N GLU A 106 4.70 24.79 26.86
CA GLU A 106 3.66 25.67 26.28
C GLU A 106 4.28 26.79 25.44
N GLU A 107 5.38 27.38 25.92
CA GLU A 107 6.10 28.47 25.26
C GLU A 107 6.69 28.01 23.91
N GLU A 108 7.33 26.85 23.88
CA GLU A 108 7.87 26.26 22.64
C GLU A 108 6.75 25.97 21.64
N THR A 109 5.65 25.36 22.09
CA THR A 109 4.52 25.05 21.21
C THR A 109 3.82 26.32 20.71
N LYS A 110 3.72 27.36 21.55
CA LYS A 110 3.14 28.65 21.16
C LYS A 110 4.00 29.36 20.13
N ALA A 111 5.33 29.32 20.28
CA ALA A 111 6.25 29.84 19.28
C ALA A 111 6.09 29.10 17.95
N MET A 112 6.05 27.76 17.99
CA MET A 112 5.89 26.91 16.80
C MET A 112 4.53 27.10 16.10
N ALA A 113 3.46 27.30 16.86
CA ALA A 113 2.14 27.60 16.29
C ALA A 113 2.11 28.99 15.64
N ALA A 114 2.84 29.95 16.18
CA ALA A 114 2.91 31.31 15.64
C ALA A 114 3.70 31.40 14.32
N GLU A 115 4.51 30.39 13.97
CA GLU A 115 5.24 30.32 12.70
C GLU A 115 4.31 30.06 11.50
N ILE A 116 3.10 29.53 11.73
CA ILE A 116 2.14 29.25 10.67
C ILE A 116 1.11 30.38 10.55
N GLU A 117 0.66 30.58 9.32
CA GLU A 117 -0.45 31.47 9.00
C GLU A 117 -1.75 30.67 8.89
N VAL A 118 -2.78 31.13 9.62
CA VAL A 118 -4.10 30.51 9.67
C VAL A 118 -5.14 31.53 9.21
N VAL A 119 -5.96 31.14 8.24
CA VAL A 119 -7.11 31.93 7.79
C VAL A 119 -8.23 31.85 8.85
N ASP A 120 -8.77 32.99 9.23
CA ASP A 120 -9.83 33.18 10.23
C ASP A 120 -10.82 34.25 9.76
N GLY A 121 -11.94 34.42 10.48
CA GLY A 121 -12.96 35.41 10.18
C GLY A 121 -14.36 34.83 9.97
N PRO A 122 -15.30 35.63 9.42
CA PRO A 122 -15.10 36.98 8.87
C PRO A 122 -14.87 38.07 9.93
N ASN A 123 -14.23 39.18 9.53
CA ASN A 123 -14.09 40.40 10.32
C ASN A 123 -15.38 41.27 10.29
N ASP A 124 -15.31 42.47 10.87
CA ASP A 124 -16.39 43.46 10.91
C ASP A 124 -16.78 44.02 9.53
N GLU A 125 -15.92 43.89 8.53
CA GLU A 125 -16.19 44.23 7.13
C GLU A 125 -16.72 43.03 6.31
N GLY A 126 -16.82 41.85 6.93
CA GLY A 126 -17.26 40.62 6.27
C GLY A 126 -16.15 39.87 5.51
N GLU A 127 -14.89 40.27 5.67
CA GLU A 127 -13.74 39.71 4.97
C GLU A 127 -13.01 38.66 5.82
N MET A 128 -12.49 37.61 5.18
CA MET A 128 -11.60 36.64 5.84
C MET A 128 -10.20 37.24 5.96
N PHE A 129 -9.51 37.00 7.08
CA PHE A 129 -8.17 37.51 7.33
C PHE A 129 -7.22 36.39 7.76
N THR A 130 -5.92 36.65 7.69
CA THR A 130 -4.89 35.72 8.14
C THR A 130 -4.33 36.18 9.48
N ARG A 131 -4.06 35.24 10.38
CA ARG A 131 -3.40 35.50 11.66
C ARG A 131 -2.31 34.46 11.94
N PRO A 132 -1.35 34.77 12.84
CA PRO A 132 -0.49 33.76 13.43
C PRO A 132 -1.32 32.66 14.09
N GLY A 133 -0.84 31.42 14.00
CA GLY A 133 -1.46 30.28 14.65
C GLY A 133 -1.44 30.38 16.18
N LYS A 134 -2.40 29.71 16.81
CA LYS A 134 -2.52 29.56 18.26
C LYS A 134 -2.56 28.09 18.64
N LEU A 135 -2.36 27.80 19.93
CA LEU A 135 -2.34 26.42 20.46
C LEU A 135 -3.58 25.58 20.10
N SER A 136 -4.75 26.21 19.98
CA SER A 136 -5.98 25.47 19.63
C SER A 136 -6.03 25.03 18.16
N ASP A 137 -5.25 25.66 17.29
CA ASP A 137 -5.27 25.37 15.85
C ASP A 137 -4.72 23.97 15.58
N ARG A 138 -5.19 23.38 14.48
CA ARG A 138 -4.74 22.09 13.96
C ARG A 138 -3.44 22.27 13.20
N PHE A 139 -2.72 21.17 12.99
CA PHE A 139 -1.61 21.18 12.04
C PHE A 139 -2.10 21.55 10.63
N PRO A 140 -1.32 22.35 9.88
CA PRO A 140 -1.72 22.82 8.57
C PRO A 140 -1.85 21.65 7.60
N GLN A 141 -2.79 21.76 6.67
CA GLN A 141 -2.94 20.80 5.59
C GLN A 141 -1.95 21.17 4.46
N PRO A 142 -1.20 20.21 3.90
CA PRO A 142 -0.28 20.48 2.79
C PRO A 142 -1.01 20.85 1.49
N TYR A 143 -2.28 20.44 1.37
CA TYR A 143 -3.11 20.67 0.19
C TYR A 143 -4.50 21.18 0.59
N ALA A 144 -5.11 21.99 -0.27
CA ALA A 144 -6.45 22.53 -0.04
C ALA A 144 -7.56 21.46 -0.12
N ASN A 145 -7.33 20.39 -0.88
CA ASN A 145 -8.26 19.27 -1.07
C ASN A 145 -7.54 18.04 -1.64
N GLU A 146 -8.26 16.91 -1.71
CA GLU A 146 -7.76 15.64 -2.23
C GLU A 146 -7.34 15.74 -3.71
N GLN A 147 -8.07 16.48 -4.54
CA GLN A 147 -7.74 16.58 -5.97
C GLN A 147 -6.39 17.30 -6.18
N ALA A 148 -6.12 18.35 -5.41
CA ALA A 148 -4.82 19.02 -5.39
C ALA A 148 -3.70 18.08 -4.92
N ALA A 149 -3.95 17.29 -3.87
CA ALA A 149 -3.00 16.31 -3.37
C ALA A 149 -2.65 15.26 -4.43
N ARG A 150 -3.65 14.70 -5.12
CA ARG A 150 -3.44 13.73 -6.21
C ARG A 150 -2.69 14.34 -7.38
N PHE A 151 -3.06 15.56 -7.79
CA PHE A 151 -2.38 16.26 -8.87
C PHE A 151 -0.88 16.44 -8.58
N SER A 152 -0.53 16.87 -7.35
CA SER A 152 0.86 17.06 -6.94
C SER A 152 1.65 15.74 -6.75
N ASN A 153 0.98 14.61 -6.60
CA ASN A 153 1.60 13.31 -6.30
C ASN A 153 1.35 12.26 -7.41
N GLY A 154 1.22 12.69 -8.68
CA GLY A 154 1.13 11.77 -9.81
C GLY A 154 -0.11 10.87 -9.81
N GLY A 155 -1.22 11.34 -9.21
CA GLY A 155 -2.49 10.62 -9.07
C GLY A 155 -2.67 9.89 -7.74
N ALA A 156 -1.59 9.66 -6.99
CA ALA A 156 -1.65 9.05 -5.66
C ALA A 156 -2.11 10.04 -4.60
N TYR A 157 -2.86 9.58 -3.60
CA TYR A 157 -3.29 10.41 -2.47
C TYR A 157 -2.49 10.05 -1.22
N PRO A 158 -1.66 10.97 -0.68
CA PRO A 158 -0.97 10.73 0.59
C PRO A 158 -2.00 10.61 1.73
N PRO A 159 -2.03 9.50 2.47
CA PRO A 159 -2.98 9.34 3.58
C PRO A 159 -2.67 10.28 4.75
N ASP A 160 -3.71 10.67 5.48
CA ASP A 160 -3.57 11.39 6.75
C ASP A 160 -2.90 10.49 7.79
N LEU A 161 -1.89 11.02 8.49
CA LEU A 161 -1.06 10.26 9.41
C LEU A 161 -1.58 10.24 10.86
N SER A 162 -2.71 10.88 11.17
CA SER A 162 -3.18 11.00 12.55
C SER A 162 -3.47 9.65 13.21
N LEU A 163 -3.90 8.66 12.42
CA LEU A 163 -4.26 7.31 12.88
C LEU A 163 -3.57 6.21 12.08
N ILE A 164 -2.52 6.51 11.32
CA ILE A 164 -1.92 5.57 10.37
C ILE A 164 -1.44 4.27 11.04
N THR A 165 -0.90 4.39 12.26
CA THR A 165 -0.45 3.24 13.05
C THR A 165 -1.60 2.37 13.55
N LYS A 166 -2.85 2.86 13.57
CA LYS A 166 -4.03 2.06 13.94
C LYS A 166 -4.83 1.61 12.71
N ALA A 167 -4.64 2.27 11.57
CA ALA A 167 -5.33 1.97 10.33
C ALA A 167 -4.69 0.82 9.55
N ILE A 168 -3.38 0.61 9.74
CA ILE A 168 -2.59 -0.45 9.11
C ILE A 168 -2.27 -1.50 10.18
N PRO A 169 -2.32 -2.81 9.85
CA PRO A 169 -1.85 -3.86 10.75
C PRO A 169 -0.41 -3.57 11.21
N ILE A 170 -0.24 -3.42 12.52
CA ILE A 170 1.07 -3.23 13.13
C ILE A 170 1.69 -4.61 13.36
N CYS A 171 2.98 -4.75 13.06
CA CYS A 171 3.85 -5.74 13.69
C CYS A 171 4.46 -5.14 14.97
#